data_AF-A0A3R7I8B6-F1
#
_entry.id   AF-A0A3R7I8B6-F1
#
_cell.length_a   1.000
_cell.length_b   1.000
_cell.length_c   1.000
_cell.angle_alpha   90.00
_cell.angle_beta   90.00
_cell.angle_gamma   90.00
#
_symmetry.space_group_name_H-M   'P 1'
#
loop_
_entity.id
_entity.type
_entity.pdbx_description
1 polymer ?
#
loop_
_entity_poly.entity_id
_entity_poly.type
_entity_poly.pdbx_seq_one_letter_code
_entity_poly.pdbx_strand_id
1 'polypeptide(L)'
;MTVDDSYMRLDLSDLGESYVKKSILNQLKEVDAAIFDCDGVLIDARKSYNMAIAKTVAYLIESLAGMSFPEDVISNRVIIAFKRSGGFNSDWDVAYAILMLTLLRLPGRFRETVKRRVAFLQRFEDPLEALRKMREDSARKPVQEEINSTFLKTLGDELMRFAEVLHEDGIDSVDRNIRSDPKVDRDALRLYEETRRFLRHPGGVGESVVPTVFEEFFRGSKLFKESFGQEPKFNMEENGLIDIEKVIIKPETLDRLEALFGGPKFGVASGSFLKPAEYILGSILERFNPEALVFYDEVFRVEMEASRRRGAPVSLKKPNPFSLFKSASALEPFKYAVYVGDSMEDALTVERAREKDPRFLFVGVYHYSPPRDETLTDFLAARCDVVLPTVNELPIILETVRREA
;
A
#
# COMPACT_ATOMS: atom_id res chain seq x y z
N MET A 1 -14.92 -24.41 4.00
CA MET A 1 -15.75 -23.69 4.99
C MET A 1 -17.17 -23.64 4.46
N THR A 2 -18.16 -24.06 5.24
CA THR A 2 -19.57 -23.84 4.91
C THR A 2 -19.88 -22.37 5.17
N VAL A 3 -20.27 -21.65 4.11
CA VAL A 3 -20.80 -20.29 4.21
C VAL A 3 -21.95 -20.32 5.21
N ASP A 4 -21.88 -19.49 6.25
CA ASP A 4 -22.92 -19.38 7.28
C ASP A 4 -24.27 -19.07 6.61
N ASP A 5 -25.36 -19.72 7.06
CA ASP A 5 -26.73 -19.52 6.54
C ASP A 5 -27.21 -18.06 6.66
N SER A 6 -26.45 -17.23 7.38
CA SER A 6 -26.64 -15.77 7.46
C SER A 6 -26.37 -15.01 6.15
N TYR A 7 -25.69 -15.62 5.17
CA TYR A 7 -25.42 -15.01 3.86
C TYR A 7 -26.31 -15.56 2.75
N MET A 8 -26.67 -14.67 1.82
CA MET A 8 -27.13 -15.02 0.49
C MET A 8 -25.90 -15.10 -0.42
N ARG A 9 -25.71 -16.24 -1.09
CA ARG A 9 -24.63 -16.44 -2.06
C ARG A 9 -25.17 -16.24 -3.47
N LEU A 10 -24.45 -15.46 -4.28
CA LEU A 10 -24.80 -15.09 -5.64
C LEU A 10 -23.61 -15.34 -6.56
N ASP A 11 -23.85 -15.92 -7.73
CA ASP A 11 -22.84 -16.12 -8.77
C ASP A 11 -23.06 -15.07 -9.86
N LEU A 12 -22.30 -13.98 -9.79
CA LEU A 12 -22.51 -12.77 -10.61
C LEU A 12 -21.38 -12.51 -11.61
N SER A 13 -20.22 -13.12 -11.43
CA SER A 13 -19.10 -13.00 -12.35
C SER A 13 -18.15 -14.19 -12.28
N ASP A 14 -17.44 -14.43 -13.38
CA ASP A 14 -16.41 -15.48 -13.46
C ASP A 14 -15.19 -15.21 -12.55
N LEU A 15 -15.15 -14.03 -11.91
CA LEU A 15 -14.07 -13.61 -11.02
C LEU A 15 -14.26 -14.12 -9.59
N GLY A 16 -15.42 -14.67 -9.24
CA GLY A 16 -15.69 -15.29 -7.96
C GLY A 16 -17.13 -15.15 -7.48
N GLU A 17 -17.41 -15.70 -6.31
CA GLU A 17 -18.74 -15.64 -5.70
C GLU A 17 -18.95 -14.34 -4.92
N SER A 18 -20.20 -13.87 -4.90
CA SER A 18 -20.67 -12.72 -4.15
C SER A 18 -21.50 -13.16 -2.95
N TYR A 19 -21.37 -12.43 -1.84
CA TYR A 19 -22.02 -12.73 -0.57
C TYR A 19 -22.70 -11.49 -0.02
N VAL A 20 -23.98 -11.60 0.32
CA VAL A 20 -24.76 -10.52 0.92
C VAL A 20 -25.35 -11.00 2.24
N LYS A 21 -25.09 -10.28 3.32
CA LYS A 21 -25.63 -10.63 4.63
C LYS A 21 -27.14 -10.39 4.65
N LYS A 22 -27.93 -11.40 5.01
CA LYS A 22 -29.40 -11.33 4.94
C LYS A 22 -29.99 -10.26 5.88
N SER A 23 -29.33 -9.97 6.99
CA SER A 23 -29.82 -9.01 8.00
C SER A 23 -29.78 -7.55 7.57
N ILE A 24 -29.05 -7.21 6.49
CA ILE A 24 -28.84 -5.82 6.03
C ILE A 24 -29.58 -5.51 4.73
N LEU A 25 -30.42 -6.42 4.23
CA LEU A 25 -31.14 -6.26 2.96
C LEU A 25 -32.01 -5.00 2.95
N ASN A 26 -32.68 -4.66 4.05
CA ASN A 26 -33.51 -3.46 4.13
C ASN A 26 -32.69 -2.17 4.03
N GLN A 27 -31.50 -2.14 4.64
CA GLN A 27 -30.58 -1.02 4.56
C GLN A 27 -30.01 -0.88 3.15
N LEU A 28 -29.67 -1.99 2.48
CA LEU A 28 -29.20 -1.97 1.08
C LEU A 28 -30.22 -1.38 0.11
N LYS A 29 -31.52 -1.58 0.33
CA LYS A 29 -32.58 -0.95 -0.51
C LYS A 29 -32.47 0.57 -0.50
N GLU A 30 -32.09 1.13 0.64
CA GLU A 30 -32.04 2.56 0.89
C GLU A 30 -30.66 3.19 0.60
N VAL A 31 -29.65 2.41 0.17
CA VAL A 31 -28.32 2.94 -0.18
C VAL A 31 -28.43 3.91 -1.36
N ASP A 32 -27.92 5.12 -1.17
CA ASP A 32 -27.92 6.18 -2.19
C ASP A 32 -26.60 6.97 -2.26
N ALA A 33 -25.53 6.48 -1.64
CA ALA A 33 -24.19 7.04 -1.77
C ALA A 33 -23.12 5.94 -1.71
N ALA A 34 -21.97 6.16 -2.37
CA ALA A 34 -20.83 5.27 -2.31
C ALA A 34 -19.52 6.02 -2.11
N ILE A 35 -18.71 5.51 -1.20
CA ILE A 35 -17.35 5.99 -0.92
C ILE A 35 -16.42 4.82 -1.20
N PHE A 36 -15.38 5.07 -1.98
CA PHE A 36 -14.48 4.03 -2.43
C PHE A 36 -13.10 4.23 -1.81
N ASP A 37 -12.46 3.15 -1.38
CA ASP A 37 -11.01 3.12 -1.36
C ASP A 37 -10.47 3.20 -2.79
N CYS A 38 -9.18 3.51 -2.97
CA CYS A 38 -8.60 3.65 -4.31
C CYS A 38 -7.90 2.37 -4.78
N ASP A 39 -6.86 1.96 -4.06
CA ASP A 39 -6.03 0.80 -4.44
C ASP A 39 -6.80 -0.48 -4.11
N GLY A 40 -6.77 -1.49 -4.99
CA GLY A 40 -7.55 -2.73 -4.83
C GLY A 40 -9.05 -2.61 -5.13
N VAL A 41 -9.60 -1.39 -5.17
CA VAL A 41 -11.02 -1.11 -5.45
C VAL A 41 -11.22 -0.45 -6.82
N LEU A 42 -10.64 0.73 -7.02
CA LEU A 42 -10.71 1.50 -8.27
C LEU A 42 -9.54 1.15 -9.20
N ILE A 43 -8.38 0.81 -8.64
CA ILE A 43 -7.11 0.59 -9.35
C ILE A 43 -6.44 -0.72 -8.90
N ASP A 44 -5.99 -1.55 -9.84
CA ASP A 44 -5.12 -2.70 -9.56
C ASP A 44 -3.64 -2.24 -9.52
N ALA A 45 -3.21 -1.84 -8.32
CA ALA A 45 -1.85 -1.37 -8.03
C ALA A 45 -0.91 -2.50 -7.53
N ARG A 46 -1.38 -3.76 -7.49
CA ARG A 46 -0.59 -4.86 -6.89
C ARG A 46 0.77 -5.06 -7.57
N LYS A 47 0.76 -5.02 -8.91
CA LYS A 47 1.95 -5.34 -9.70
C LYS A 47 3.00 -4.23 -9.59
N SER A 48 2.57 -2.97 -9.71
CA SER A 48 3.44 -1.80 -9.67
C SER A 48 4.12 -1.65 -8.32
N TYR A 49 3.39 -1.75 -7.19
CA TYR A 49 3.97 -1.66 -5.86
C TYR A 49 4.94 -2.80 -5.57
N ASN A 50 4.60 -4.04 -5.91
CA ASN A 50 5.52 -5.17 -5.69
C ASN A 50 6.81 -5.02 -6.50
N MET A 51 6.71 -4.57 -7.76
CA MET A 51 7.87 -4.26 -8.58
C MET A 51 8.66 -3.08 -8.00
N ALA A 52 8.01 -2.05 -7.46
CA ALA A 52 8.67 -0.90 -6.87
C ALA A 52 9.44 -1.28 -5.60
N ILE A 53 8.89 -2.14 -4.73
CA ILE A 53 9.61 -2.71 -3.58
C ILE A 53 10.86 -3.46 -4.07
N ALA A 54 10.69 -4.41 -4.99
CA ALA A 54 11.79 -5.24 -5.47
C ALA A 54 12.90 -4.40 -6.12
N LYS A 55 12.52 -3.48 -7.01
CA LYS A 55 13.43 -2.57 -7.71
C LYS A 55 14.16 -1.62 -6.75
N THR A 56 13.48 -1.09 -5.75
CA THR A 56 14.08 -0.20 -4.73
C THR A 56 15.14 -0.94 -3.92
N VAL A 57 14.82 -2.13 -3.43
CA VAL A 57 15.75 -2.91 -2.62
C VAL A 57 16.93 -3.36 -3.47
N ALA A 58 16.69 -3.89 -4.67
CA ALA A 58 17.75 -4.29 -5.59
C ALA A 58 18.68 -3.10 -5.87
N TYR A 59 18.13 -1.97 -6.30
CA TYR A 59 18.89 -0.74 -6.57
C TYR A 59 19.79 -0.32 -5.42
N LEU A 60 19.26 -0.33 -4.19
CA LEU A 60 20.01 0.08 -3.01
C LEU A 60 21.09 -0.93 -2.64
N ILE A 61 20.84 -2.23 -2.79
CA ILE A 61 21.87 -3.26 -2.61
C ILE A 61 22.97 -3.08 -3.64
N GLU A 62 22.64 -2.92 -4.92
CA GLU A 62 23.65 -2.72 -5.97
C GLU A 62 24.50 -1.46 -5.69
N SER A 63 23.84 -0.38 -5.26
CA SER A 63 24.48 0.89 -4.95
C SER A 63 25.37 0.82 -3.70
N LEU A 64 24.99 0.06 -2.67
CA LEU A 64 25.73 0.00 -1.41
C LEU A 64 26.74 -1.16 -1.35
N ALA A 65 26.45 -2.29 -1.98
CA ALA A 65 27.31 -3.47 -1.95
C ALA A 65 28.21 -3.60 -3.19
N GLY A 66 27.89 -2.90 -4.29
CA GLY A 66 28.70 -2.92 -5.52
C GLY A 66 28.67 -4.26 -6.25
N MET A 67 27.53 -4.96 -6.19
CA MET A 67 27.28 -6.26 -6.79
C MET A 67 25.95 -6.23 -7.53
N SER A 68 25.70 -7.19 -8.42
CA SER A 68 24.41 -7.28 -9.11
C SER A 68 23.43 -8.03 -8.22
N PHE A 69 22.21 -7.49 -8.08
CA PHE A 69 21.20 -8.08 -7.22
C PHE A 69 19.89 -8.25 -8.01
N PRO A 70 19.46 -9.49 -8.28
CA PRO A 70 18.27 -9.71 -9.10
C PRO A 70 16.99 -9.43 -8.30
N GLU A 71 16.07 -8.68 -8.93
CA GLU A 71 14.81 -8.23 -8.31
C GLU A 71 13.87 -9.40 -7.92
N ASP A 72 13.92 -10.51 -8.67
CA ASP A 72 13.00 -11.65 -8.52
C ASP A 72 13.17 -12.43 -7.20
N VAL A 73 14.30 -12.24 -6.51
CA VAL A 73 14.53 -12.77 -5.15
C VAL A 73 13.54 -12.18 -4.16
N ILE A 74 13.11 -10.95 -4.39
CA ILE A 74 12.06 -10.27 -3.63
C ILE A 74 10.73 -10.60 -4.28
N SER A 75 10.34 -11.87 -4.12
CA SER A 75 9.12 -12.39 -4.73
C SER A 75 7.86 -11.79 -4.09
N ASN A 76 6.75 -11.82 -4.83
CA ASN A 76 5.43 -11.48 -4.30
C ASN A 76 5.09 -12.22 -3.00
N ARG A 77 5.55 -13.47 -2.84
CA ARG A 77 5.31 -14.25 -1.62
C ARG A 77 6.01 -13.65 -0.41
N VAL A 78 7.24 -13.15 -0.59
CA VAL A 78 7.98 -12.44 0.47
C VAL A 78 7.25 -11.17 0.84
N ILE A 79 6.89 -10.34 -0.14
CA ILE A 79 6.20 -9.06 0.11
C ILE A 79 4.87 -9.28 0.85
N ILE A 80 4.06 -10.25 0.41
CA ILE A 80 2.81 -10.62 1.06
C ILE A 80 3.05 -11.07 2.51
N ALA A 81 4.09 -11.88 2.77
CA ALA A 81 4.41 -12.32 4.13
C ALA A 81 4.71 -11.14 5.06
N PHE A 82 5.47 -10.14 4.59
CA PHE A 82 5.73 -8.92 5.37
C PHE A 82 4.45 -8.14 5.66
N LYS A 83 3.63 -7.86 4.63
CA LYS A 83 2.36 -7.12 4.77
C LYS A 83 1.41 -7.80 5.78
N ARG A 84 1.41 -9.13 5.84
CA ARG A 84 0.54 -9.91 6.73
C ARG A 84 0.97 -9.97 8.19
N SER A 85 2.16 -9.50 8.53
CA SER A 85 2.58 -9.42 9.94
C SER A 85 1.79 -8.37 10.75
N GLY A 86 0.94 -7.57 10.09
CA GLY A 86 0.01 -6.62 10.71
C GLY A 86 0.58 -5.22 10.93
N GLY A 87 1.90 -5.06 10.90
CA GLY A 87 2.58 -3.76 11.12
C GLY A 87 3.11 -3.08 9.86
N PHE A 88 2.82 -3.61 8.67
CA PHE A 88 3.45 -3.21 7.40
C PHE A 88 2.43 -2.72 6.37
N ASN A 89 1.69 -1.67 6.73
CA ASN A 89 0.71 -1.04 5.84
C ASN A 89 1.37 -0.09 4.82
N SER A 90 2.67 0.21 4.96
CA SER A 90 3.44 1.03 4.03
C SER A 90 4.39 0.18 3.19
N ASP A 91 4.32 0.31 1.87
CA ASP A 91 5.28 -0.31 0.95
C ASP A 91 6.72 0.19 1.16
N TRP A 92 6.89 1.43 1.67
CA TRP A 92 8.19 1.96 2.06
C TRP A 92 8.77 1.19 3.25
N ASP A 93 7.95 0.85 4.25
CA ASP A 93 8.37 0.08 5.42
C ASP A 93 8.74 -1.36 5.03
N VAL A 94 7.97 -1.97 4.12
CA VAL A 94 8.28 -3.30 3.57
C VAL A 94 9.62 -3.27 2.84
N ALA A 95 9.84 -2.31 1.95
CA ALA A 95 11.10 -2.15 1.24
C ALA A 95 12.27 -1.93 2.21
N TYR A 96 12.09 -1.08 3.23
CA TYR A 96 13.09 -0.85 4.28
C TYR A 96 13.44 -2.13 5.03
N ALA A 97 12.46 -2.89 5.52
CA ALA A 97 12.71 -4.08 6.32
C ALA A 97 13.42 -5.18 5.50
N ILE A 98 12.99 -5.41 4.26
CA ILE A 98 13.62 -6.35 3.33
C ILE A 98 15.07 -5.91 3.04
N LEU A 99 15.30 -4.62 2.79
CA LEU A 99 16.65 -4.08 2.56
C LEU A 99 17.56 -4.30 3.77
N MET A 100 17.12 -3.92 4.98
CA MET A 100 17.93 -4.02 6.19
C MET A 100 18.33 -5.47 6.48
N LEU A 101 17.38 -6.40 6.41
CA LEU A 101 17.68 -7.81 6.61
C LEU A 101 18.63 -8.33 5.52
N THR A 102 18.37 -7.98 4.25
CA THR A 102 19.21 -8.45 3.14
C THR A 102 20.66 -8.00 3.30
N LEU A 103 20.91 -6.73 3.62
CA LEU A 103 22.25 -6.19 3.84
C LEU A 103 23.00 -6.94 4.95
N LEU A 104 22.31 -7.36 6.00
CA LEU A 104 22.91 -8.13 7.11
C LEU A 104 23.22 -9.59 6.74
N ARG A 105 22.53 -10.15 5.75
CA ARG A 105 22.76 -11.51 5.25
C ARG A 105 23.80 -11.59 4.14
N LEU A 106 24.21 -10.47 3.57
CA LEU A 106 25.23 -10.46 2.54
C LEU A 106 26.54 -11.15 3.02
N PRO A 107 27.26 -11.83 2.12
CA PRO A 107 28.60 -12.32 2.39
C PRO A 107 29.51 -11.22 2.97
N GLY A 108 30.43 -11.60 3.87
CA GLY A 108 31.24 -10.64 4.64
C GLY A 108 31.97 -9.59 3.79
N ARG A 109 32.48 -9.98 2.62
CA ARG A 109 33.12 -9.04 1.67
C ARG A 109 32.20 -7.89 1.24
N PHE A 110 30.93 -8.19 0.98
CA PHE A 110 29.94 -7.21 0.54
C PHE A 110 29.48 -6.36 1.72
N ARG A 111 29.32 -6.96 2.92
CA ARG A 111 29.04 -6.20 4.15
C ARG A 111 30.12 -5.16 4.45
N GLU A 112 31.40 -5.49 4.23
CA GLU A 112 32.49 -4.53 4.40
C GLU A 112 32.47 -3.41 3.34
N THR A 113 32.05 -3.71 2.12
CA THR A 113 31.81 -2.69 1.09
C THR A 113 30.67 -1.74 1.49
N VAL A 114 29.54 -2.30 1.95
CA VAL A 114 28.39 -1.51 2.44
C VAL A 114 28.84 -0.60 3.57
N LYS A 115 29.53 -1.13 4.58
CA LYS A 115 30.06 -0.34 5.71
C LYS A 115 30.89 0.84 5.24
N ARG A 116 31.85 0.63 4.32
CA ARG A 116 32.71 1.68 3.78
C ARG A 116 31.92 2.75 3.02
N ARG A 117 30.97 2.33 2.16
CA ARG A 117 30.15 3.24 1.34
C ARG A 117 29.19 4.04 2.22
N VAL A 118 28.49 3.40 3.15
CA VAL A 118 27.58 4.05 4.11
C VAL A 118 28.33 5.07 4.98
N ALA A 119 29.53 4.73 5.48
CA ALA A 119 30.35 5.66 6.26
C ALA A 119 30.89 6.84 5.43
N PHE A 120 31.07 6.66 4.12
CA PHE A 120 31.44 7.73 3.20
C PHE A 120 30.25 8.65 2.90
N LEU A 121 29.08 8.09 2.58
CA LEU A 121 27.87 8.83 2.20
C LEU A 121 27.36 9.73 3.33
N GLN A 122 27.47 9.28 4.58
CA GLN A 122 27.06 10.07 5.76
C GLN A 122 27.90 11.34 6.01
N ARG A 123 29.04 11.52 5.31
CA ARG A 123 29.87 12.73 5.44
C ARG A 123 29.33 13.91 4.65
N PHE A 124 28.37 13.67 3.77
CA PHE A 124 27.78 14.70 2.92
C PHE A 124 26.50 15.26 3.54
N GLU A 125 26.27 16.55 3.33
CA GLU A 125 25.05 17.24 3.77
C GLU A 125 23.80 16.66 3.08
N ASP A 126 23.93 16.31 1.79
CA ASP A 126 22.92 15.63 0.97
C ASP A 126 23.39 14.19 0.63
N PRO A 127 23.00 13.17 1.43
CA PRO A 127 23.34 11.78 1.18
C PRO A 127 22.72 11.21 -0.10
N LEU A 128 21.58 11.75 -0.57
CA LEU A 128 20.91 11.28 -1.78
C LEU A 128 21.74 11.67 -3.02
N GLU A 129 22.22 12.92 -3.05
CA GLU A 129 23.11 13.38 -4.12
C GLU A 129 24.46 12.65 -4.10
N ALA A 130 25.00 12.36 -2.91
CA ALA A 130 26.21 11.57 -2.77
C ALA A 130 26.02 10.13 -3.28
N LEU A 131 24.86 9.51 -2.99
CA LEU A 131 24.51 8.17 -3.48
C LEU A 131 24.40 8.15 -5.00
N ARG A 132 23.71 9.13 -5.59
CA ARG A 132 23.59 9.29 -7.05
C ARG A 132 24.96 9.34 -7.72
N LYS A 133 25.85 10.24 -7.27
CA LYS A 133 27.20 10.38 -7.81
C LYS A 133 28.03 9.10 -7.68
N MET A 134 27.95 8.44 -6.53
CA MET A 134 28.63 7.15 -6.30
C MET A 134 28.15 6.08 -7.31
N ARG A 135 26.86 6.06 -7.62
CA ARG A 135 26.29 5.13 -8.60
C ARG A 135 26.73 5.46 -10.02
N GLU A 136 26.76 6.74 -10.41
CA GLU A 136 27.26 7.16 -11.73
C GLU A 136 28.73 6.75 -11.96
N ASP A 137 29.56 6.88 -10.93
CA ASP A 137 30.96 6.45 -10.98
C ASP A 137 31.10 4.92 -11.04
N SER A 138 30.19 4.21 -10.37
CA SER A 138 30.15 2.74 -10.37
C SER A 138 29.61 2.17 -11.69
N ALA A 139 28.61 2.80 -12.31
CA ALA A 139 28.04 2.39 -13.60
C ALA A 139 29.05 2.45 -14.76
N ARG A 140 30.12 3.25 -14.62
CA ARG A 140 31.25 3.31 -15.56
C ARG A 140 32.22 2.13 -15.43
N LYS A 141 32.04 1.26 -14.43
CA LYS A 141 32.84 0.05 -14.20
C LYS A 141 31.90 -1.15 -14.17
N PRO A 142 32.06 -2.17 -15.04
CA PRO A 142 31.16 -3.31 -15.03
C PRO A 142 31.17 -3.98 -13.65
N VAL A 143 29.98 -4.35 -13.17
CA VAL A 143 29.81 -5.12 -11.94
C VAL A 143 30.49 -6.48 -12.16
N GLN A 144 31.57 -6.75 -11.42
CA GLN A 144 32.44 -7.91 -11.68
C GLN A 144 32.01 -9.18 -10.94
N GLU A 145 31.10 -9.09 -9.97
CA GLU A 145 30.76 -10.22 -9.10
C GLU A 145 29.25 -10.48 -9.03
N GLU A 146 28.84 -11.59 -9.62
CA GLU A 146 27.51 -12.18 -9.44
C GLU A 146 27.43 -12.96 -8.11
N ILE A 147 26.27 -12.92 -7.47
CA ILE A 147 25.97 -13.78 -6.32
C ILE A 147 25.45 -15.14 -6.80
N ASN A 148 25.92 -16.20 -6.17
CA ASN A 148 25.48 -17.58 -6.46
C ASN A 148 23.97 -17.77 -6.14
N SER A 149 23.25 -18.43 -7.04
CA SER A 149 21.84 -18.81 -6.91
C SER A 149 21.49 -19.54 -5.61
N THR A 150 22.43 -20.32 -5.05
CA THR A 150 22.24 -21.01 -3.76
C THR A 150 22.04 -20.02 -2.61
N PHE A 151 22.79 -18.93 -2.62
CA PHE A 151 22.62 -17.86 -1.63
C PHE A 151 21.28 -17.16 -1.81
N LEU A 152 20.90 -16.82 -3.05
CA LEU A 152 19.66 -16.11 -3.35
C LEU A 152 18.43 -16.89 -2.88
N LYS A 153 18.42 -18.22 -3.11
CA LYS A 153 17.36 -19.10 -2.59
C LYS A 153 17.30 -19.09 -1.06
N THR A 154 18.47 -19.21 -0.42
CA THR A 154 18.57 -19.19 1.06
C THR A 154 18.08 -17.87 1.63
N LEU A 155 18.40 -16.75 0.98
CA LEU A 155 17.94 -15.42 1.37
C LEU A 155 16.41 -15.30 1.28
N GLY A 156 15.79 -15.78 0.21
CA GLY A 156 14.32 -15.81 0.08
C GLY A 156 13.65 -16.57 1.23
N ASP A 157 14.17 -17.76 1.59
CA ASP A 157 13.68 -18.55 2.71
C ASP A 157 13.88 -17.85 4.07
N GLU A 158 14.98 -17.11 4.24
CA GLU A 158 15.22 -16.31 5.44
C GLU A 158 14.30 -15.09 5.55
N LEU A 159 14.01 -14.41 4.44
CA LEU A 159 13.06 -13.29 4.40
C LEU A 159 11.65 -13.75 4.79
N MET A 160 11.21 -14.91 4.29
CA MET A 160 9.93 -15.52 4.68
C MET A 160 9.86 -15.80 6.18
N ARG A 161 10.87 -16.48 6.74
CA ARG A 161 10.92 -16.78 8.20
C ARG A 161 10.99 -15.52 9.05
N PHE A 162 11.65 -14.47 8.57
CA PHE A 162 11.71 -13.22 9.31
C PHE A 162 10.34 -12.53 9.35
N ALA A 163 9.59 -12.56 8.25
CA ALA A 163 8.24 -12.00 8.21
C ALA A 163 7.29 -12.66 9.22
N GLU A 164 7.46 -13.96 9.51
CA GLU A 164 6.65 -14.72 10.48
C GLU A 164 6.83 -14.25 11.93
N VAL A 165 7.93 -13.56 12.27
CA VAL A 165 8.23 -13.08 13.62
C VAL A 165 8.02 -11.57 13.81
N LEU A 166 7.49 -10.89 12.79
CA LEU A 166 7.14 -9.48 12.86
C LEU A 166 5.77 -9.28 13.52
N HIS A 167 5.55 -8.09 14.05
CA HIS A 167 4.38 -7.74 14.85
C HIS A 167 3.70 -6.46 14.35
N GLU A 168 2.52 -6.16 14.91
CA GLU A 168 1.70 -4.99 14.57
C GLU A 168 2.38 -3.63 14.81
N ASP A 169 3.47 -3.58 15.59
CA ASP A 169 4.29 -2.38 15.77
C ASP A 169 5.33 -2.14 14.66
N GLY A 170 5.27 -2.93 13.57
CA GLY A 170 5.90 -2.60 12.29
C GLY A 170 7.43 -2.57 12.36
N ILE A 171 8.04 -1.43 12.03
CA ILE A 171 9.51 -1.25 12.04
C ILE A 171 10.11 -1.53 13.42
N ASP A 172 9.41 -1.21 14.51
CA ASP A 172 9.92 -1.50 15.86
C ASP A 172 10.09 -3.01 16.09
N SER A 173 9.24 -3.84 15.46
CA SER A 173 9.44 -5.30 15.45
C SER A 173 10.69 -5.72 14.67
N VAL A 174 11.03 -5.03 13.58
CA VAL A 174 12.27 -5.29 12.80
C VAL A 174 13.49 -5.03 13.66
N ASP A 175 13.52 -3.86 14.31
CA ASP A 175 14.61 -3.43 15.18
C ASP A 175 14.84 -4.43 16.32
N ARG A 176 13.76 -4.85 16.99
CA ARG A 176 13.84 -5.84 18.07
C ARG A 176 14.35 -7.17 17.55
N ASN A 177 13.76 -7.70 16.48
CA ASN A 177 14.11 -9.01 15.94
C ASN A 177 15.56 -9.06 15.44
N ILE A 178 16.06 -8.01 14.78
CA ILE A 178 17.46 -7.91 14.34
C ILE A 178 18.41 -7.89 15.55
N ARG A 179 18.10 -7.12 16.59
CA ARG A 179 18.96 -7.02 17.79
C ARG A 179 19.01 -8.32 18.58
N SER A 180 17.94 -9.11 18.55
CA SER A 180 17.87 -10.42 19.22
C SER A 180 18.35 -11.59 18.37
N ASP A 181 18.67 -11.37 17.09
CA ASP A 181 19.03 -12.44 16.17
C ASP A 181 20.42 -13.01 16.50
N PRO A 182 20.54 -14.32 16.82
CA PRO A 182 21.83 -14.93 17.14
C PRO A 182 22.82 -14.94 15.96
N LYS A 183 22.36 -14.73 14.72
CA LYS A 183 23.21 -14.59 13.54
C LYS A 183 23.81 -13.18 13.39
N VAL A 184 23.37 -12.21 14.19
CA VAL A 184 23.84 -10.82 14.13
C VAL A 184 24.92 -10.61 15.19
N ASP A 185 26.17 -10.61 14.74
CA ASP A 185 27.32 -10.27 15.59
C ASP A 185 27.43 -8.74 15.84
N ARG A 186 28.40 -8.35 16.67
CA ARG A 186 28.62 -6.93 17.04
C ARG A 186 28.94 -6.04 15.83
N ASP A 187 29.64 -6.57 14.83
CA ASP A 187 30.01 -5.80 13.63
C ASP A 187 28.80 -5.64 12.69
N ALA A 188 27.97 -6.67 12.56
CA ALA A 188 26.70 -6.63 11.85
C ALA A 188 25.72 -5.65 12.51
N LEU A 189 25.64 -5.62 13.84
CA LEU A 189 24.81 -4.65 14.56
C LEU A 189 25.30 -3.22 14.34
N ARG A 190 26.62 -3.00 14.30
CA ARG A 190 27.18 -1.68 13.96
C ARG A 190 26.84 -1.26 12.54
N LEU A 191 26.95 -2.19 11.58
CA LEU A 191 26.55 -1.95 10.19
C LEU A 191 25.07 -1.57 10.11
N TYR A 192 24.20 -2.31 10.81
CA TYR A 192 22.77 -2.03 10.89
C TYR A 192 22.50 -0.58 11.37
N GLU A 193 23.14 -0.15 12.46
CA GLU A 193 22.98 1.21 13.01
C GLU A 193 23.49 2.31 12.08
N GLU A 194 24.63 2.10 11.43
CA GLU A 194 25.20 3.05 10.46
C GLU A 194 24.31 3.15 9.21
N THR A 195 23.80 2.02 8.71
CA THR A 195 22.88 1.99 7.57
C THR A 195 21.55 2.66 7.92
N ARG A 196 20.97 2.38 9.09
CA ARG A 196 19.71 3.02 9.52
C ARG A 196 19.83 4.55 9.55
N ARG A 197 20.94 5.08 10.10
CA ARG A 197 21.21 6.53 10.11
C ARG A 197 21.34 7.11 8.70
N PHE A 198 21.98 6.39 7.79
CA PHE A 198 22.09 6.80 6.40
C PHE A 198 20.72 6.82 5.70
N LEU A 199 19.89 5.79 5.89
CA LEU A 199 18.59 5.67 5.25
C LEU A 199 17.57 6.69 5.79
N ARG A 200 17.74 7.15 7.04
CA ARG A 200 16.84 8.13 7.71
C ARG A 200 15.38 7.68 7.70
N HIS A 201 15.14 6.38 7.88
CA HIS A 201 13.80 5.79 7.93
C HIS A 201 13.33 5.62 9.39
N PRO A 202 12.06 5.89 9.71
CA PRO A 202 11.00 6.42 8.84
C PRO A 202 11.20 7.92 8.49
N GLY A 203 10.88 8.30 7.25
CA GLY A 203 10.93 9.68 6.75
C GLY A 203 10.18 9.81 5.42
N GLY A 204 9.97 11.03 4.92
CA GLY A 204 9.30 11.26 3.65
C GLY A 204 10.23 11.25 2.42
N VAL A 205 9.66 11.50 1.24
CA VAL A 205 10.41 11.74 0.00
C VAL A 205 11.31 12.98 0.14
N GLY A 206 12.58 12.85 -0.22
CA GLY A 206 13.62 13.86 -0.03
C GLY A 206 14.29 13.84 1.35
N GLU A 207 13.64 13.27 2.36
CA GLU A 207 14.18 13.14 3.72
C GLU A 207 14.82 11.76 3.97
N SER A 208 14.18 10.71 3.46
CA SER A 208 14.61 9.32 3.59
C SER A 208 14.96 8.72 2.23
N VAL A 209 16.00 7.87 2.23
CA VAL A 209 16.53 7.23 1.02
C VAL A 209 15.53 6.26 0.41
N VAL A 210 14.88 5.43 1.23
CA VAL A 210 13.99 4.37 0.73
C VAL A 210 12.76 4.94 0.03
N PRO A 211 11.96 5.83 0.65
CA PRO A 211 10.83 6.49 -0.01
C PRO A 211 11.21 7.25 -1.28
N THR A 212 12.36 7.95 -1.27
CA THR A 212 12.78 8.72 -2.45
C THR A 212 13.08 7.82 -3.64
N VAL A 213 13.88 6.78 -3.44
CA VAL A 213 14.20 5.81 -4.50
C VAL A 213 12.93 5.08 -4.97
N PHE A 214 12.06 4.70 -4.02
CA PHE A 214 10.80 4.04 -4.31
C PHE A 214 9.90 4.88 -5.21
N GLU A 215 9.60 6.12 -4.80
CA GLU A 215 8.67 6.98 -5.51
C GLU A 215 9.20 7.40 -6.89
N GLU A 216 10.51 7.55 -7.06
CA GLU A 216 11.11 7.80 -8.37
C GLU A 216 10.94 6.63 -9.35
N PHE A 217 11.11 5.40 -8.88
CA PHE A 217 10.87 4.21 -9.72
C PHE A 217 9.39 3.94 -9.96
N PHE A 218 8.57 4.20 -8.94
CA PHE A 218 7.13 4.03 -9.03
C PHE A 218 6.53 5.00 -10.04
N ARG A 219 6.82 6.31 -9.93
CA ARG A 219 6.17 7.35 -10.72
C ARG A 219 6.86 7.65 -12.05
N GLY A 220 8.15 7.33 -12.19
CA GLY A 220 8.95 7.87 -13.28
C GLY A 220 9.36 9.32 -13.02
N SER A 221 10.35 9.78 -13.79
CA SER A 221 11.03 11.06 -13.57
C SER A 221 10.09 12.27 -13.68
N LYS A 222 9.14 12.21 -14.62
CA LYS A 222 8.17 13.29 -14.89
C LYS A 222 7.15 13.44 -13.76
N LEU A 223 6.41 12.37 -13.46
CA LEU A 223 5.35 12.41 -12.46
C LEU A 223 5.92 12.59 -11.04
N PHE A 224 7.13 12.08 -10.77
CA PHE A 224 7.83 12.37 -9.51
C PHE A 224 8.05 13.87 -9.31
N LYS A 225 8.59 14.55 -10.34
CA LYS A 225 8.83 16.00 -10.30
C LYS A 225 7.54 16.80 -10.15
N GLU A 226 6.49 16.42 -10.86
CA GLU A 226 5.16 17.05 -10.75
C GLU A 226 4.53 16.85 -9.36
N SER A 227 4.77 15.70 -8.72
CA SER A 227 4.20 15.35 -7.42
C SER A 227 4.93 16.00 -6.24
N PHE A 228 6.27 16.02 -6.27
CA PHE A 228 7.09 16.43 -5.13
C PHE A 228 7.85 17.74 -5.34
N GLY A 229 7.86 18.30 -6.55
CA GLY A 229 8.62 19.52 -6.87
C GLY A 229 10.14 19.34 -6.76
N GLN A 230 10.63 18.09 -6.75
CA GLN A 230 12.05 17.73 -6.65
C GLN A 230 12.54 17.16 -7.98
N GLU A 231 13.79 17.47 -8.35
CA GLU A 231 14.42 16.82 -9.52
C GLU A 231 14.73 15.35 -9.19
N PRO A 232 14.41 14.41 -10.11
CA PRO A 232 14.71 13.00 -9.93
C PRO A 232 16.22 12.76 -9.91
N LYS A 233 16.68 11.87 -9.03
CA LYS A 233 18.10 11.56 -8.81
C LYS A 233 18.48 10.16 -9.25
N PHE A 234 17.55 9.22 -9.22
CA PHE A 234 17.79 7.78 -9.29
C PHE A 234 17.13 7.12 -10.50
N ASN A 235 15.99 7.64 -10.96
CA ASN A 235 15.31 7.21 -12.17
C ASN A 235 15.18 8.37 -13.17
N MET A 236 15.86 8.27 -14.31
CA MET A 236 15.78 9.27 -15.39
C MET A 236 14.77 8.91 -16.47
N GLU A 237 14.19 7.71 -16.42
CA GLU A 237 13.13 7.30 -17.35
C GLU A 237 11.87 8.13 -17.07
N GLU A 238 11.26 8.71 -18.12
CA GLU A 238 10.02 9.49 -17.98
C GLU A 238 8.89 8.66 -17.40
N ASN A 239 8.79 7.41 -17.85
CA ASN A 239 7.78 6.44 -17.48
C ASN A 239 8.13 5.72 -16.16
N GLY A 240 7.09 5.36 -15.42
CA GLY A 240 7.19 4.71 -14.12
C GLY A 240 6.55 3.33 -14.11
N LEU A 241 6.70 2.63 -12.98
CA LEU A 241 5.94 1.40 -12.73
C LEU A 241 4.43 1.67 -12.60
N ILE A 242 4.02 2.89 -12.29
CA ILE A 242 2.62 3.33 -12.26
C ILE A 242 1.91 3.12 -13.61
N ASP A 243 2.64 3.15 -14.72
CA ASP A 243 2.07 3.03 -16.08
C ASP A 243 1.54 1.63 -16.40
N ILE A 244 1.85 0.62 -15.57
CA ILE A 244 1.35 -0.75 -15.73
C ILE A 244 0.08 -1.02 -14.93
N GLU A 245 -0.36 -0.06 -14.11
CA GLU A 245 -1.58 -0.18 -13.32
C GLU A 245 -2.81 -0.18 -14.21
N LYS A 246 -3.88 -0.81 -13.69
CA LYS A 246 -5.11 -1.00 -14.45
C LYS A 246 -6.29 -0.49 -13.67
N VAL A 247 -7.18 0.24 -14.34
CA VAL A 247 -8.46 0.61 -13.77
C VAL A 247 -9.33 -0.65 -13.59
N ILE A 248 -9.85 -0.84 -12.38
CA ILE A 248 -10.79 -1.92 -12.03
C ILE A 248 -12.23 -1.48 -12.27
N ILE A 249 -12.57 -0.25 -11.84
CA ILE A 249 -13.93 0.27 -11.96
C ILE A 249 -14.27 0.58 -13.41
N LYS A 250 -15.41 0.07 -13.87
CA LYS A 250 -15.90 0.33 -15.23
C LYS A 250 -16.79 1.58 -15.26
N PRO A 251 -16.76 2.39 -16.33
CA PRO A 251 -17.70 3.50 -16.49
C PRO A 251 -19.17 3.09 -16.37
N GLU A 252 -19.53 1.92 -16.90
CA GLU A 252 -20.91 1.40 -16.83
C GLU A 252 -21.34 1.08 -15.38
N THR A 253 -20.39 0.77 -14.50
CA THR A 253 -20.65 0.58 -13.07
C THR A 253 -21.08 1.90 -12.44
N LEU A 254 -20.37 3.00 -12.73
CA LEU A 254 -20.72 4.34 -12.25
C LEU A 254 -22.06 4.80 -12.81
N ASP A 255 -22.34 4.56 -14.09
CA ASP A 255 -23.61 4.93 -14.72
C ASP A 255 -24.81 4.25 -14.05
N ARG A 256 -24.68 2.96 -13.72
CA ARG A 256 -25.73 2.21 -13.02
C ARG A 256 -25.90 2.68 -11.57
N LEU A 257 -24.80 2.92 -10.86
CA LEU A 257 -24.86 3.44 -9.49
C LEU A 257 -25.48 4.84 -9.46
N GLU A 258 -25.13 5.71 -10.40
CA GLU A 258 -25.69 7.06 -10.50
C GLU A 258 -27.20 7.03 -10.71
N ALA A 259 -27.68 6.15 -11.60
CA ALA A 259 -29.11 5.92 -11.80
C ALA A 259 -29.82 5.40 -10.53
N LEU A 260 -29.16 4.52 -9.76
CA LEU A 260 -29.69 4.00 -8.50
C LEU A 260 -29.70 5.05 -7.39
N PHE A 261 -28.73 5.96 -7.36
CA PHE A 261 -28.56 6.98 -6.32
C PHE A 261 -29.35 8.26 -6.62
N GLY A 262 -29.85 8.41 -7.85
CA GLY A 262 -30.52 9.63 -8.30
C GLY A 262 -29.55 10.79 -8.52
N GLY A 263 -28.26 10.49 -8.78
CA GLY A 263 -27.19 11.45 -9.00
C GLY A 263 -25.80 10.93 -8.62
N PRO A 264 -24.72 11.65 -8.98
CA PRO A 264 -23.34 11.19 -8.81
C PRO A 264 -22.83 11.38 -7.37
N LYS A 265 -23.39 10.61 -6.44
CA LYS A 265 -22.98 10.62 -5.02
C LYS A 265 -21.81 9.67 -4.76
N PHE A 266 -20.67 9.99 -5.38
CA PHE A 266 -19.44 9.21 -5.29
C PHE A 266 -18.33 9.99 -4.58
N GLY A 267 -17.69 9.37 -3.60
CA GLY A 267 -16.54 9.90 -2.88
C GLY A 267 -15.38 8.92 -2.86
N VAL A 268 -14.19 9.41 -2.49
CA VAL A 268 -13.01 8.58 -2.26
C VAL A 268 -12.49 8.82 -0.85
N ALA A 269 -12.09 7.76 -0.17
CA ALA A 269 -11.39 7.83 1.11
C ALA A 269 -10.25 6.81 1.11
N SER A 270 -9.07 7.26 0.68
CA SER A 270 -7.91 6.44 0.38
C SER A 270 -6.69 6.75 1.25
N GLY A 271 -5.88 5.73 1.52
CA GLY A 271 -4.54 5.86 2.09
C GLY A 271 -3.45 6.16 1.06
N SER A 272 -3.79 6.19 -0.23
CA SER A 272 -2.89 6.54 -1.33
C SER A 272 -2.87 8.04 -1.63
N PHE A 273 -1.92 8.47 -2.47
CA PHE A 273 -1.80 9.87 -2.90
C PHE A 273 -2.80 10.21 -4.02
N LEU A 274 -3.21 11.47 -4.12
CA LEU A 274 -4.14 11.92 -5.16
C LEU A 274 -3.51 11.88 -6.56
N LYS A 275 -2.27 12.35 -6.71
CA LYS A 275 -1.60 12.49 -8.02
C LYS A 275 -1.50 11.17 -8.82
N PRO A 276 -1.12 10.03 -8.22
CA PRO A 276 -1.18 8.73 -8.89
C PRO A 276 -2.59 8.36 -9.36
N ALA A 277 -3.58 8.54 -8.49
CA ALA A 277 -4.97 8.22 -8.82
C ALA A 277 -5.49 9.09 -9.97
N GLU A 278 -5.17 10.39 -9.98
CA GLU A 278 -5.48 11.30 -11.10
C GLU A 278 -4.83 10.82 -12.41
N TYR A 279 -3.56 10.39 -12.35
CA TYR A 279 -2.83 9.90 -13.52
C TYR A 279 -3.49 8.65 -14.13
N ILE A 280 -3.95 7.71 -13.30
CA ILE A 280 -4.47 6.41 -13.75
C ILE A 280 -5.95 6.46 -14.08
N LEU A 281 -6.77 7.09 -13.23
CA LEU A 281 -8.22 7.15 -13.41
C LEU A 281 -8.63 8.19 -14.45
N GLY A 282 -7.85 9.26 -14.63
CA GLY A 282 -8.13 10.31 -15.59
C GLY A 282 -9.58 10.82 -15.49
N SER A 283 -10.31 10.76 -16.61
CA SER A 283 -11.70 11.22 -16.70
C SER A 283 -12.70 10.43 -15.82
N ILE A 284 -12.33 9.25 -15.34
CA ILE A 284 -13.20 8.51 -14.39
C ILE A 284 -13.27 9.26 -13.06
N LEU A 285 -12.18 9.86 -12.60
CA LEU A 285 -12.16 10.60 -11.34
C LEU A 285 -13.03 11.86 -11.39
N GLU A 286 -13.22 12.45 -12.58
CA GLU A 286 -14.11 13.60 -12.80
C GLU A 286 -15.59 13.29 -12.52
N ARG A 287 -15.97 12.01 -12.48
CA ARG A 287 -17.32 11.56 -12.10
C ARG A 287 -17.57 11.63 -10.60
N PHE A 288 -16.53 11.78 -9.78
CA PHE A 288 -16.62 11.83 -8.33
C PHE A 288 -16.79 13.28 -7.85
N ASN A 289 -17.42 13.46 -6.70
CA ASN A 289 -17.55 14.78 -6.10
C ASN A 289 -16.17 15.26 -5.62
N PRO A 290 -15.63 16.37 -6.14
CA PRO A 290 -14.30 16.87 -5.77
C PRO A 290 -14.14 17.13 -4.26
N GLU A 291 -15.21 17.57 -3.58
CA GLU A 291 -15.20 17.81 -2.13
C GLU A 291 -15.24 16.52 -1.31
N ALA A 292 -15.54 15.40 -1.96
CA ALA A 292 -15.57 14.07 -1.37
C ALA A 292 -14.30 13.25 -1.70
N LEU A 293 -13.29 13.83 -2.36
CA LEU A 293 -12.02 13.17 -2.68
C LEU A 293 -11.01 13.34 -1.54
N VAL A 294 -11.00 12.38 -0.61
CA VAL A 294 -10.09 12.39 0.55
C VAL A 294 -8.97 11.39 0.34
N PHE A 295 -7.80 11.90 -0.04
CA PHE A 295 -6.56 11.13 -0.20
C PHE A 295 -5.56 11.42 0.93
N TYR A 296 -4.47 10.67 0.97
CA TYR A 296 -3.46 10.76 2.01
C TYR A 296 -2.86 12.16 2.15
N ASP A 297 -2.70 12.91 1.06
CA ASP A 297 -2.22 14.30 1.06
C ASP A 297 -3.03 15.19 2.03
N GLU A 298 -4.36 15.06 2.01
CA GLU A 298 -5.24 15.82 2.90
C GLU A 298 -5.17 15.30 4.33
N VAL A 299 -5.21 13.98 4.52
CA VAL A 299 -5.13 13.34 5.84
C VAL A 299 -3.85 13.77 6.55
N PHE A 300 -2.72 13.69 5.88
CA PHE A 300 -1.41 14.09 6.39
C PHE A 300 -1.38 15.57 6.81
N ARG A 301 -1.94 16.47 5.98
CA ARG A 301 -2.04 17.90 6.31
C ARG A 301 -2.83 18.11 7.61
N VAL A 302 -3.97 17.44 7.75
CA VAL A 302 -4.83 17.57 8.94
C VAL A 302 -4.18 16.93 10.18
N GLU A 303 -3.52 15.79 10.04
CA GLU A 303 -2.72 15.15 11.11
C GLU A 303 -1.65 16.09 11.64
N MET A 304 -0.92 16.78 10.75
CA MET A 304 0.12 17.73 11.10
C MET A 304 -0.43 18.93 11.88
N GLU A 305 -1.54 19.51 11.44
CA GLU A 305 -2.20 20.61 12.15
C GLU A 305 -2.74 20.17 13.51
N ALA A 306 -3.37 19.00 13.58
CA ALA A 306 -3.91 18.44 14.82
C ALA A 306 -2.80 18.13 15.83
N SER A 307 -1.68 17.56 15.36
CA SER A 307 -0.53 17.24 16.20
C SER A 307 0.11 18.50 16.78
N ARG A 308 0.26 19.57 15.97
CA ARG A 308 0.74 20.88 16.44
C ARG A 308 -0.19 21.49 17.49
N ARG A 309 -1.51 21.42 17.29
CA ARG A 309 -2.50 21.96 18.23
C ARG A 309 -2.54 21.19 19.56
N ARG A 310 -2.39 19.86 19.51
CA ARG A 310 -2.44 19.00 20.71
C ARG A 310 -1.10 18.84 21.43
N GLY A 311 0.01 19.20 20.78
CA GLY A 311 1.35 18.99 21.32
C GLY A 311 1.76 17.51 21.44
N ALA A 312 1.05 16.63 20.73
CA ALA A 312 1.29 15.18 20.72
C ALA A 312 0.95 14.61 19.34
N PRO A 313 1.61 13.51 18.89
CA PRO A 313 1.29 12.87 17.63
C PRO A 313 -0.17 12.42 17.56
N VAL A 314 -0.85 12.75 16.47
CA VAL A 314 -2.22 12.30 16.17
C VAL A 314 -2.19 11.52 14.87
N SER A 315 -2.78 10.32 14.88
CA SER A 315 -3.02 9.56 13.66
C SER A 315 -4.50 9.57 13.28
N LEU A 316 -4.78 10.06 12.08
CA LEU A 316 -6.05 10.07 11.36
C LEU A 316 -6.04 9.10 10.17
N LYS A 317 -4.93 8.41 9.91
CA LYS A 317 -4.86 7.25 9.02
C LYS A 317 -5.87 6.18 9.42
N LYS A 318 -6.29 5.37 8.44
CA LYS A 318 -7.03 4.14 8.69
C LYS A 318 -6.28 3.32 9.77
N PRO A 319 -6.99 2.65 10.70
CA PRO A 319 -8.43 2.44 10.72
C PRO A 319 -9.23 3.57 11.42
N ASN A 320 -8.69 4.80 11.53
CA ASN A 320 -9.46 5.95 11.97
C ASN A 320 -10.51 6.34 10.90
N PRO A 321 -11.80 6.54 11.25
CA PRO A 321 -12.86 6.85 10.28
C PRO A 321 -12.85 8.29 9.75
N PHE A 322 -11.80 9.06 10.00
CA PHE A 322 -11.69 10.47 9.58
C PHE A 322 -11.93 10.67 8.07
N SER A 323 -11.22 9.92 7.22
CA SER A 323 -11.34 10.06 5.76
C SER A 323 -12.73 9.70 5.28
N LEU A 324 -13.32 8.63 5.82
CA LEU A 324 -14.70 8.22 5.57
C LEU A 324 -15.68 9.33 5.94
N PHE A 325 -15.62 9.89 7.15
CA PHE A 325 -16.52 10.97 7.56
C PHE A 325 -16.35 12.24 6.72
N LYS A 326 -15.10 12.61 6.42
CA LYS A 326 -14.80 13.79 5.61
C LYS A 326 -15.41 13.63 4.21
N SER A 327 -15.19 12.49 3.55
CA SER A 327 -15.76 12.18 2.24
C SER A 327 -17.30 12.16 2.29
N ALA A 328 -17.87 11.44 3.27
CA ALA A 328 -19.32 11.33 3.46
C ALA A 328 -20.01 12.69 3.68
N SER A 329 -19.38 13.61 4.40
CA SER A 329 -19.95 14.93 4.67
C SER A 329 -20.23 15.74 3.40
N ALA A 330 -19.43 15.56 2.36
CA ALA A 330 -19.61 16.19 1.05
C ALA A 330 -20.68 15.51 0.18
N LEU A 331 -21.17 14.33 0.58
CA LEU A 331 -22.21 13.55 -0.10
C LEU A 331 -23.60 13.70 0.54
N GLU A 332 -23.71 14.43 1.66
CA GLU A 332 -25.01 14.67 2.32
C GLU A 332 -25.95 15.51 1.42
N PRO A 333 -27.27 15.26 1.46
CA PRO A 333 -27.94 14.24 2.27
C PRO A 333 -27.88 12.84 1.66
N PHE A 334 -27.66 11.81 2.48
CA PHE A 334 -27.83 10.39 2.10
C PHE A 334 -28.55 9.57 3.18
N LYS A 335 -29.24 8.50 2.77
CA LYS A 335 -29.93 7.58 3.68
C LYS A 335 -29.00 6.50 4.21
N TYR A 336 -28.29 5.82 3.31
CA TYR A 336 -27.21 4.87 3.63
C TYR A 336 -26.09 5.04 2.62
N ALA A 337 -24.85 4.97 3.12
CA ALA A 337 -23.65 5.02 2.29
C ALA A 337 -22.92 3.68 2.38
N VAL A 338 -22.52 3.15 1.23
CA VAL A 338 -21.57 2.03 1.20
C VAL A 338 -20.15 2.55 1.18
N TYR A 339 -19.28 1.94 1.97
CA TYR A 339 -17.83 2.06 1.84
C TYR A 339 -17.31 0.79 1.17
N VAL A 340 -16.70 0.94 0.00
CA VAL A 340 -16.10 -0.16 -0.75
C VAL A 340 -14.60 -0.18 -0.47
N GLY A 341 -14.10 -1.25 0.16
CA GLY A 341 -12.70 -1.41 0.55
C GLY A 341 -12.19 -2.82 0.29
N ASP A 342 -10.88 -2.98 0.28
CA ASP A 342 -10.21 -4.22 -0.13
C ASP A 342 -9.44 -4.90 1.04
N SER A 343 -9.40 -4.22 2.20
CA SER A 343 -8.63 -4.66 3.37
C SER A 343 -9.50 -4.82 4.63
N MET A 344 -8.97 -5.57 5.61
CA MET A 344 -9.56 -5.62 6.95
C MET A 344 -9.46 -4.29 7.71
N GLU A 345 -8.50 -3.44 7.34
CA GLU A 345 -8.38 -2.09 7.89
C GLU A 345 -9.59 -1.22 7.48
N ASP A 346 -10.10 -1.40 6.26
CA ASP A 346 -11.32 -0.76 5.79
C ASP A 346 -12.56 -1.24 6.52
N ALA A 347 -12.69 -2.55 6.73
CA ALA A 347 -13.79 -3.14 7.48
C ALA A 347 -13.86 -2.54 8.90
N LEU A 348 -12.70 -2.45 9.56
CA LEU A 348 -12.58 -1.83 10.89
C LEU A 348 -12.85 -0.32 10.87
N THR A 349 -12.47 0.37 9.79
CA THR A 349 -12.77 1.80 9.59
C THR A 349 -14.29 2.03 9.58
N VAL A 350 -15.04 1.19 8.84
CA VAL A 350 -16.52 1.26 8.81
C VAL A 350 -17.14 0.88 10.15
N GLU A 351 -16.61 -0.14 10.82
CA GLU A 351 -17.07 -0.53 12.16
C GLU A 351 -16.96 0.63 13.16
N ARG A 352 -15.82 1.33 13.17
CA ARG A 352 -15.62 2.52 14.02
C ARG A 352 -16.47 3.71 13.59
N ALA A 353 -16.75 3.86 12.29
CA ALA A 353 -17.67 4.89 11.82
C ALA A 353 -19.10 4.64 12.32
N ARG A 354 -19.55 3.37 12.34
CA ARG A 354 -20.87 2.95 12.80
C ARG A 354 -21.15 3.23 14.26
N GLU A 355 -20.12 3.26 15.10
CA GLU A 355 -20.26 3.68 16.50
C GLU A 355 -20.83 5.10 16.63
N LYS A 356 -20.65 5.95 15.60
CA LYS A 356 -21.13 7.34 15.58
C LYS A 356 -22.27 7.57 14.59
N ASP A 357 -22.27 6.86 13.47
CA ASP A 357 -23.30 6.97 12.44
C ASP A 357 -23.64 5.59 11.85
N PRO A 358 -24.81 5.01 12.17
CA PRO A 358 -25.18 3.66 11.75
C PRO A 358 -25.51 3.54 10.25
N ARG A 359 -25.49 4.64 9.48
CA ARG A 359 -25.83 4.67 8.05
C ARG A 359 -24.74 4.10 7.13
N PHE A 360 -23.56 3.77 7.65
CA PHE A 360 -22.48 3.19 6.84
C PHE A 360 -22.61 1.67 6.71
N LEU A 361 -22.40 1.15 5.50
CA LEU A 361 -22.32 -0.29 5.20
C LEU A 361 -20.97 -0.63 4.57
N PHE A 362 -20.37 -1.77 4.94
CA PHE A 362 -19.09 -2.18 4.35
C PHE A 362 -19.29 -3.16 3.19
N VAL A 363 -18.62 -2.89 2.07
CA VAL A 363 -18.54 -3.76 0.90
C VAL A 363 -17.07 -4.16 0.71
N GLY A 364 -16.72 -5.39 1.07
CA GLY A 364 -15.39 -5.94 0.88
C GLY A 364 -15.19 -6.46 -0.54
N VAL A 365 -14.17 -6.01 -1.26
CA VAL A 365 -13.79 -6.57 -2.56
C VAL A 365 -12.49 -7.37 -2.42
N TYR A 366 -12.41 -8.56 -3.04
CA TYR A 366 -11.30 -9.49 -2.73
C TYR A 366 -10.48 -9.97 -3.94
N HIS A 367 -10.94 -9.78 -5.18
CA HIS A 367 -10.23 -10.31 -6.35
C HIS A 367 -8.85 -9.66 -6.57
N TYR A 368 -8.78 -8.37 -6.29
CA TYR A 368 -7.59 -7.53 -6.45
C TYR A 368 -6.77 -7.38 -5.16
N SER A 369 -7.09 -8.14 -4.12
CA SER A 369 -6.44 -8.09 -2.80
C SER A 369 -5.67 -9.40 -2.56
N PRO A 370 -4.33 -9.38 -2.49
CA PRO A 370 -3.55 -10.59 -2.31
C PRO A 370 -3.31 -10.93 -0.81
N PRO A 371 -3.50 -12.18 -0.37
CA PRO A 371 -3.99 -13.35 -1.10
C PRO A 371 -5.52 -13.42 -1.18
N ARG A 372 -6.05 -13.52 -2.41
CA ARG A 372 -7.49 -13.49 -2.75
C ARG A 372 -8.37 -14.38 -1.86
N ASP A 373 -8.04 -15.66 -1.75
CA ASP A 373 -8.89 -16.65 -1.07
C ASP A 373 -8.90 -16.45 0.45
N GLU A 374 -7.79 -15.93 0.98
CA GLU A 374 -7.65 -15.62 2.39
C GLU A 374 -8.38 -14.32 2.73
N THR A 375 -8.27 -13.28 1.90
CA THR A 375 -9.06 -12.05 2.04
C THR A 375 -10.57 -12.33 2.04
N LEU A 376 -11.04 -13.20 1.14
CA LEU A 376 -12.43 -13.66 1.15
C LEU A 376 -12.79 -14.35 2.48
N THR A 377 -11.91 -15.24 2.95
CA THR A 377 -12.11 -15.96 4.21
C THR A 377 -12.18 -15.00 5.39
N ASP A 378 -11.31 -14.00 5.43
CA ASP A 378 -11.22 -13.00 6.50
C ASP A 378 -12.48 -12.11 6.52
N PHE A 379 -12.95 -11.64 5.36
CA PHE A 379 -14.20 -10.86 5.29
C PHE A 379 -15.42 -11.65 5.75
N LEU A 380 -15.51 -12.92 5.37
CA LEU A 380 -16.61 -13.79 5.82
C LEU A 380 -16.52 -14.08 7.33
N ALA A 381 -15.31 -14.33 7.85
CA ALA A 381 -15.08 -14.53 9.28
C ALA A 381 -15.41 -13.27 10.10
N ALA A 382 -15.09 -12.08 9.58
CA ALA A 382 -15.42 -10.79 10.17
C ALA A 382 -16.91 -10.39 10.00
N ARG A 383 -17.70 -11.21 9.30
CA ARG A 383 -19.13 -10.99 9.07
C ARG A 383 -19.46 -9.65 8.38
N CYS A 384 -18.63 -9.25 7.42
CA CYS A 384 -18.80 -8.07 6.57
C CYS A 384 -20.17 -8.04 5.88
N ASP A 385 -20.75 -6.86 5.64
CA ASP A 385 -22.14 -6.75 5.16
C ASP A 385 -22.34 -7.31 3.75
N VAL A 386 -21.40 -6.98 2.86
CA VAL A 386 -21.35 -7.47 1.49
C VAL A 386 -19.89 -7.83 1.15
N VAL A 387 -19.69 -8.93 0.44
CA VAL A 387 -18.38 -9.35 -0.07
C VAL A 387 -18.51 -9.67 -1.56
N LEU A 388 -17.73 -9.00 -2.40
CA LEU A 388 -17.82 -9.08 -3.86
C LEU A 388 -16.47 -9.41 -4.49
N PRO A 389 -16.41 -10.05 -5.66
CA PRO A 389 -15.18 -10.19 -6.42
C PRO A 389 -14.55 -8.82 -6.71
N THR A 390 -15.33 -7.88 -7.24
CA THR A 390 -14.89 -6.52 -7.58
C THR A 390 -15.97 -5.50 -7.24
N VAL A 391 -15.64 -4.22 -7.41
CA VAL A 391 -16.62 -3.12 -7.29
C VAL A 391 -17.74 -3.21 -8.34
N ASN A 392 -17.50 -3.88 -9.47
CA ASN A 392 -18.41 -3.89 -10.61
C ASN A 392 -19.68 -4.72 -10.37
N GLU A 393 -19.68 -5.63 -9.39
CA GLU A 393 -20.86 -6.39 -9.00
C GLU A 393 -21.84 -5.60 -8.11
N LEU A 394 -21.39 -4.50 -7.50
CA LEU A 394 -22.20 -3.69 -6.56
C LEU A 394 -23.54 -3.21 -7.13
N PRO A 395 -23.63 -2.60 -8.33
CA PRO A 395 -24.93 -2.17 -8.88
C PRO A 395 -25.89 -3.35 -9.10
N ILE A 396 -25.40 -4.54 -9.44
CA ILE A 396 -26.23 -5.74 -9.62
C ILE A 396 -26.87 -6.13 -8.29
N ILE A 397 -26.10 -6.11 -7.20
CA ILE A 397 -26.62 -6.39 -5.86
C ILE A 397 -27.72 -5.39 -5.47
N LEU A 398 -27.45 -4.09 -5.63
CA LEU A 398 -28.40 -3.05 -5.26
C LEU A 398 -29.70 -3.13 -6.09
N GLU A 399 -29.59 -3.42 -7.39
CA GLU A 399 -30.75 -3.65 -8.26
C GLU A 399 -31.58 -4.86 -7.83
N THR A 400 -30.91 -6.00 -7.57
CA THR A 400 -31.59 -7.24 -7.15
C THR A 400 -32.34 -7.03 -5.84
N VAL A 401 -31.68 -6.45 -4.84
CA VAL A 401 -32.29 -6.23 -3.52
C VAL A 401 -33.46 -5.24 -3.60
N ARG A 402 -33.41 -4.24 -4.49
CA ARG A 402 -34.52 -3.30 -4.70
C ARG A 402 -35.71 -3.89 -5.49
N ARG A 403 -35.49 -4.91 -6.32
CA ARG A 403 -36.56 -5.61 -7.09
C ARG A 403 -37.35 -6.62 -6.27
N GLU A 404 -36.76 -7.18 -5.20
CA GLU A 404 -37.44 -8.09 -4.27
C GLU A 404 -38.31 -7.35 -3.22
N ALA A 405 -38.60 -6.07 -3.43
CA ALA A 405 -39.50 -5.24 -2.63
C ALA A 405 -40.80 -5.00 -3.41
#